data_AF-A0A813ECV6-F1
#
_entry.id   AF-A0A813ECV6-F1
#
_cell.length_a   1.000
_cell.length_b   1.000
_cell.length_c   1.000
_cell.angle_alpha   90.00
_cell.angle_beta   90.00
_cell.angle_gamma   90.00
#
_symmetry.space_group_name_H-M   'P 1'
#
loop_
_entity.id
_entity.type
_entity.pdbx_description
1 polymer ?
#
loop_
_entity_poly.entity_id
_entity_poly.type
_entity_poly.pdbx_seq_one_letter_code
_entity_poly.pdbx_strand_id
1 'polypeptide(L)'
;EYAKQLDEDDFVLGTIEQPKPVVEFEPNPRRLLAVDGIKHPENMGMLLSSAVALKYEGLLLSANCVDPFSYKVLEASQAVAWTMPYRYVTPAELLELCKRHQLLPCAAALDGIPLA
;
A
#
# COMPACT_ATOMS: atom_id res chain seq x y z
N GLU A 1 30.25 -9.56 14.59
CA GLU A 1 29.61 -8.22 14.65
C GLU A 1 29.43 -7.81 16.10
N TYR A 2 29.69 -6.54 16.42
CA TYR A 2 29.42 -5.98 17.74
C TYR A 2 28.02 -5.34 17.71
N ALA A 3 27.03 -6.01 18.29
CA ALA A 3 25.75 -5.36 18.56
C ALA A 3 25.97 -4.34 19.70
N LYS A 4 25.92 -3.05 19.38
CA LYS A 4 25.87 -2.00 20.41
C LYS A 4 24.49 -2.07 21.07
N GLN A 5 24.46 -2.21 22.38
CA GLN A 5 23.22 -2.05 23.15
C GLN A 5 22.85 -0.55 23.12
N LEU A 6 21.63 -0.25 22.69
CA LEU A 6 21.13 1.13 22.59
C LEU A 6 20.41 1.49 23.90
N ASP A 7 20.65 2.69 24.40
CA ASP A 7 19.91 3.27 25.53
C ASP A 7 18.63 3.98 25.04
N GLU A 8 17.70 4.32 25.94
CA GLU A 8 16.41 4.96 25.56
C GLU A 8 16.56 6.30 24.80
N ASP A 9 17.66 7.03 25.04
CA ASP A 9 17.94 8.33 24.41
C ASP A 9 18.83 8.23 23.15
N ASP A 10 19.24 7.02 22.75
CA ASP A 10 20.08 6.83 21.56
C ASP A 10 19.25 7.04 20.27
N PHE A 11 19.69 7.98 19.43
CA PHE A 11 19.15 8.14 18.08
C PHE A 11 19.81 7.15 17.12
N VAL A 12 18.98 6.38 16.41
CA VAL A 12 19.42 5.50 15.34
C VAL A 12 19.06 6.12 14.00
N LEU A 13 20.07 6.29 13.15
CA LEU A 13 19.88 6.65 11.74
C LEU A 13 20.36 5.49 10.87
N GLY A 14 19.54 5.11 9.91
CA GLY A 14 19.87 4.08 8.92
C GLY A 14 19.27 4.40 7.57
N THR A 15 19.90 3.88 6.53
CA THR A 15 19.36 3.91 5.17
C THR A 15 18.92 2.50 4.80
N ILE A 16 17.76 2.39 4.18
CA ILE A 16 17.19 1.12 3.70
C ILE A 16 16.82 1.25 2.22
N GLU A 17 16.97 0.17 1.46
CA GLU A 17 16.53 0.15 0.06
C GLU A 17 14.99 0.14 0.03
N GLN A 18 14.40 1.07 -0.71
CA GLN A 18 12.96 1.12 -0.92
C GLN A 18 12.50 -0.16 -1.64
N PRO A 19 11.38 -0.79 -1.23
CA PRO A 19 10.85 -1.95 -1.93
C PRO A 19 10.50 -1.58 -3.36
N LYS A 20 10.80 -2.47 -4.30
CA LYS A 20 10.46 -2.29 -5.71
C LYS A 20 9.00 -2.68 -5.94
N PRO A 21 8.30 -2.02 -6.86
CA PRO A 21 6.94 -2.42 -7.21
C PRO A 21 6.96 -3.83 -7.80
N VAL A 22 5.95 -4.63 -7.47
CA VAL A 22 5.81 -5.97 -8.03
C VAL A 22 5.23 -5.91 -9.43
N VAL A 23 5.66 -6.82 -10.29
CA VAL A 23 5.10 -6.98 -11.63
C VAL A 23 3.76 -7.72 -11.56
N GLU A 24 3.64 -8.71 -10.67
CA GLU A 24 2.45 -9.52 -10.48
C GLU A 24 2.32 -9.85 -8.99
N PHE A 25 1.08 -9.99 -8.51
CA PHE A 25 0.84 -10.47 -7.15
C PHE A 25 0.97 -12.00 -7.11
N GLU A 26 1.31 -12.57 -5.95
CA GLU A 26 1.36 -14.03 -5.77
C GLU A 26 0.11 -14.72 -6.35
N PRO A 27 0.22 -15.95 -6.87
CA PRO A 27 -0.54 -16.43 -8.04
C PRO A 27 -2.08 -16.41 -7.94
N ASN A 28 -2.65 -16.15 -6.78
CA ASN A 28 -4.08 -15.96 -6.56
C ASN A 28 -4.32 -14.97 -5.40
N PRO A 29 -4.13 -13.65 -5.60
CA PRO A 29 -4.47 -12.68 -4.57
C PRO A 29 -5.98 -12.75 -4.31
N ARG A 30 -6.40 -12.59 -3.07
CA ARG A 30 -7.81 -12.59 -2.64
C ARG A 30 -8.29 -11.20 -2.27
N ARG A 31 -7.43 -10.37 -1.69
CA ARG A 31 -7.77 -9.03 -1.19
C ARG A 31 -6.65 -8.04 -1.50
N LEU A 32 -6.93 -7.15 -2.46
CA LEU A 32 -6.06 -6.04 -2.83
C LEU A 32 -6.74 -4.72 -2.50
N LEU A 33 -5.98 -3.76 -2.00
CA LEU A 33 -6.49 -2.41 -1.73
C LEU A 33 -6.09 -1.53 -2.90
N ALA A 34 -7.06 -0.99 -3.62
CA ALA A 34 -6.82 0.04 -4.62
C ALA A 34 -7.08 1.43 -4.02
N VAL A 35 -6.14 2.34 -4.22
CA VAL A 35 -6.25 3.74 -3.80
C VAL A 35 -6.04 4.64 -5.01
N ASP A 36 -6.93 5.62 -5.16
CA ASP A 36 -6.85 6.62 -6.21
C ASP A 36 -6.95 8.03 -5.63
N GLY A 37 -5.99 8.88 -5.98
CA GLY A 37 -6.03 10.31 -5.65
C GLY A 37 -5.78 10.67 -4.20
N ILE A 38 -5.30 9.74 -3.36
CA ILE A 38 -5.06 10.02 -1.95
C ILE A 38 -3.87 10.98 -1.80
N LYS A 39 -4.12 12.22 -1.39
CA LYS A 39 -3.08 13.28 -1.28
C LYS A 39 -2.49 13.45 0.10
N HIS A 40 -3.25 13.07 1.12
CA HIS A 40 -2.98 13.37 2.51
C HIS A 40 -2.18 12.22 3.15
N PRO A 41 -0.96 12.48 3.67
CA PRO A 41 -0.14 11.44 4.30
C PRO A 41 -0.85 10.68 5.43
N GLU A 42 -1.63 11.40 6.25
CA GLU A 42 -2.43 10.84 7.34
C GLU A 42 -3.49 9.86 6.85
N ASN A 43 -4.15 10.17 5.73
CA ASN A 43 -5.16 9.30 5.14
C ASN A 43 -4.53 8.06 4.52
N MET A 44 -3.42 8.23 3.79
CA MET A 44 -2.66 7.11 3.25
C MET A 44 -2.18 6.21 4.39
N GLY A 45 -1.62 6.78 5.46
CA GLY A 45 -1.12 6.02 6.60
C GLY A 45 -2.20 5.15 7.25
N MET A 46 -3.37 5.74 7.52
CA MET A 46 -4.52 4.99 8.07
C MET A 46 -5.01 3.88 7.14
N LEU A 47 -5.05 4.11 5.83
CA LEU A 47 -5.43 3.09 4.84
C LEU A 47 -4.45 1.92 4.85
N LEU A 48 -3.15 2.18 4.90
CA LEU A 48 -2.12 1.14 4.94
C LEU A 48 -2.17 0.33 6.23
N SER A 49 -2.26 0.97 7.39
CA SER A 49 -2.41 0.27 8.67
C SER A 49 -3.70 -0.56 8.72
N SER A 50 -4.80 -0.04 8.19
CA SER A 50 -6.07 -0.78 8.09
C SER A 50 -5.96 -1.97 7.14
N ALA A 51 -5.29 -1.82 6.00
CA ALA A 51 -5.07 -2.89 5.03
C ALA A 51 -4.32 -4.06 5.67
N VAL A 52 -3.24 -3.78 6.40
CA VAL A 52 -2.46 -4.79 7.13
C VAL A 52 -3.30 -5.46 8.21
N ALA A 53 -4.01 -4.69 9.04
CA ALA A 53 -4.89 -5.22 10.10
C ALA A 53 -5.99 -6.14 9.53
N LEU A 54 -6.53 -5.79 8.37
CA LEU A 54 -7.55 -6.57 7.65
C LEU A 54 -6.96 -7.68 6.76
N LYS A 55 -5.64 -7.86 6.75
CA LYS A 55 -4.91 -8.88 6.00
C LYS A 55 -5.10 -8.77 4.47
N TYR A 56 -5.06 -7.56 3.96
CA TYR A 56 -4.89 -7.33 2.52
C TYR A 56 -3.51 -7.80 2.09
N GLU A 57 -3.43 -8.37 0.90
CA GLU A 57 -2.24 -9.05 0.36
C GLU A 57 -1.40 -8.13 -0.53
N GLY A 58 -1.91 -6.94 -0.85
CA GLY A 58 -1.18 -5.99 -1.65
C GLY A 58 -1.93 -4.68 -1.89
N LEU A 59 -1.17 -3.72 -2.41
CA LEU A 59 -1.61 -2.35 -2.66
C LEU A 59 -1.52 -2.02 -4.16
N LEU A 60 -2.59 -1.45 -4.69
CA LEU A 60 -2.69 -0.93 -6.05
C LEU A 60 -2.78 0.60 -5.96
N LEU A 61 -1.77 1.30 -6.48
CA LEU A 61 -1.66 2.76 -6.40
C LEU A 61 -1.90 3.37 -7.76
N SER A 62 -2.76 4.39 -7.85
CA SER A 62 -2.72 5.26 -9.02
C SER A 62 -1.56 6.26 -8.92
N ALA A 63 -1.11 6.76 -10.07
CA ALA A 63 0.05 7.66 -10.17
C ALA A 63 -0.11 9.02 -9.48
N ASN A 64 -1.34 9.38 -9.08
CA ASN A 64 -1.65 10.65 -8.44
C ASN A 64 -1.66 10.56 -6.90
N CYS A 65 -1.37 9.40 -6.31
CA CYS A 65 -1.30 9.26 -4.85
C CYS A 65 -0.06 9.93 -4.25
N VAL A 66 -0.15 10.30 -2.98
CA VAL A 66 1.02 10.63 -2.16
C VAL A 66 1.96 9.42 -2.11
N ASP A 67 3.27 9.68 -2.12
CA ASP A 67 4.28 8.63 -2.02
C ASP A 67 4.13 7.85 -0.70
N PRO A 68 3.79 6.55 -0.76
CA PRO A 68 3.61 5.73 0.45
C PRO A 68 4.90 5.52 1.24
N PHE A 69 6.06 5.80 0.65
CA PHE A 69 7.38 5.68 1.28
C PHE A 69 7.95 7.03 1.75
N SER A 70 7.19 8.12 1.62
CA SER A 70 7.58 9.40 2.21
C SER A 70 7.58 9.33 3.74
N TYR A 71 8.48 10.07 4.39
CA TYR A 71 8.64 10.01 5.86
C TYR A 71 7.32 10.24 6.62
N LYS A 72 6.45 11.12 6.13
CA LYS A 72 5.15 11.41 6.75
C LYS A 72 4.17 10.23 6.66
N VAL A 73 4.18 9.51 5.53
CA VAL A 73 3.33 8.31 5.40
C VAL A 73 3.90 7.16 6.23
N LEU A 74 5.22 7.01 6.28
CA LEU A 74 5.86 6.01 7.14
C LEU A 74 5.57 6.27 8.61
N GLU A 75 5.69 7.52 9.06
CA GLU A 75 5.32 7.92 10.42
C GLU A 75 3.84 7.62 10.71
N ALA A 76 2.93 8.08 9.84
CA ALA A 76 1.49 7.88 10.02
C ALA A 76 1.07 6.40 9.97
N SER A 77 1.76 5.58 9.18
CA SER A 77 1.44 4.15 9.01
C SER A 77 2.15 3.23 10.00
N GLN A 78 3.08 3.75 10.81
CA GLN A 78 4.03 2.96 11.60
C GLN A 78 4.89 2.04 10.72
N ALA A 79 5.32 2.57 9.57
CA ALA A 79 6.18 1.93 8.57
C ALA A 79 5.64 0.60 7.99
N VAL A 80 4.35 0.28 8.18
CA VAL A 80 3.76 -0.96 7.66
C VAL A 80 3.75 -1.01 6.13
N ALA A 81 3.81 0.16 5.47
CA ALA A 81 3.95 0.29 4.02
C ALA A 81 5.08 -0.58 3.44
N TRP A 82 6.16 -0.80 4.22
CA TRP A 82 7.33 -1.57 3.82
C TRP A 82 7.09 -3.07 3.71
N THR A 83 6.02 -3.56 4.32
CA THR A 83 5.73 -5.00 4.45
C THR A 83 4.80 -5.52 3.36
N MET A 84 4.17 -4.63 2.59
CA MET A 84 3.16 -4.99 1.60
C MET A 84 3.71 -4.93 0.16
N PRO A 85 3.48 -5.98 -0.66
CA PRO A 85 3.62 -5.87 -2.10
C PRO A 85 2.78 -4.73 -2.65
N TYR A 86 3.36 -3.90 -3.52
CA TYR A 86 2.64 -2.79 -4.14
C TYR A 86 2.90 -2.71 -5.63
N ARG A 87 1.96 -2.14 -6.37
CA ARG A 87 2.08 -1.90 -7.81
C ARG A 87 1.36 -0.61 -8.18
N TYR A 88 1.96 0.16 -9.08
CA TYR A 88 1.26 1.27 -9.72
C TYR A 88 0.39 0.76 -10.87
N VAL A 89 -0.85 1.24 -10.96
CA VAL A 89 -1.80 0.81 -11.98
C VAL A 89 -2.66 1.96 -12.51
N THR A 90 -3.00 1.86 -13.77
CA THR A 90 -4.10 2.61 -14.39
C THR A 90 -5.45 1.93 -14.12
N PRO A 91 -6.59 2.62 -14.30
CA PRO A 91 -7.91 2.01 -14.18
C PRO A 91 -8.10 0.80 -15.11
N ALA A 92 -7.57 0.85 -16.33
CA ALA A 92 -7.65 -0.26 -17.28
C ALA A 92 -6.88 -1.49 -16.78
N GLU A 93 -5.64 -1.30 -16.32
CA GLU A 93 -4.82 -2.39 -15.77
C GLU A 93 -5.43 -3.00 -14.50
N LEU A 94 -6.05 -2.19 -13.64
CA LEU A 94 -6.77 -2.67 -12.47
C LEU A 94 -7.92 -3.61 -12.87
N LEU A 95 -8.74 -3.21 -13.84
CA LEU A 95 -9.85 -4.05 -14.32
C LEU A 95 -9.35 -5.34 -15.00
N GLU A 96 -8.25 -5.27 -15.75
CA GLU A 96 -7.60 -6.46 -16.32
C GLU A 96 -7.09 -7.41 -15.24
N LEU A 97 -6.47 -6.87 -14.18
CA LEU A 97 -6.01 -7.64 -13.02
C LEU A 97 -7.18 -8.32 -12.34
N CYS A 98 -8.30 -7.61 -12.14
CA CYS A 98 -9.51 -8.21 -11.58
C CYS A 98 -10.04 -9.37 -12.43
N LYS A 99 -10.08 -9.22 -13.76
CA LYS A 99 -10.50 -10.31 -14.66
C LYS A 99 -9.55 -11.50 -14.60
N ARG A 100 -8.24 -11.25 -14.64
CA ARG A 100 -7.19 -12.29 -14.61
C ARG A 100 -7.27 -13.14 -13.36
N HIS A 101 -7.44 -12.49 -12.20
CA HIS A 101 -7.44 -13.14 -10.88
C HIS A 101 -8.84 -13.43 -10.34
N GLN A 102 -9.88 -13.24 -11.16
CA GLN A 102 -11.30 -13.44 -10.77
C GLN A 102 -11.68 -12.65 -9.50
N LEU A 103 -11.15 -11.44 -9.35
CA LEU A 103 -11.48 -10.54 -8.25
C LEU A 103 -12.75 -9.75 -8.57
N LEU A 104 -13.57 -9.53 -7.55
CA LEU A 104 -14.70 -8.61 -7.60
C LEU A 104 -14.21 -7.19 -7.28
N PRO A 105 -14.24 -6.23 -8.23
CA PRO A 105 -13.93 -4.84 -7.93
C PRO A 105 -15.08 -4.20 -7.12
N CYS A 106 -14.74 -3.66 -5.96
CA CYS A 106 -15.64 -2.89 -5.12
C CYS A 106 -15.09 -1.47 -4.94
N ALA A 107 -15.90 -0.45 -5.24
CA ALA A 107 -15.55 0.94 -5.01
C ALA A 107 -16.47 1.58 -3.96
N ALA A 108 -15.90 2.46 -3.15
CA ALA A 108 -16.68 3.37 -2.33
C ALA A 108 -17.24 4.47 -3.23
N ALA A 109 -18.56 4.47 -3.43
CA ALA A 109 -19.29 5.45 -4.22
C ALA A 109 -20.52 5.94 -3.47
N LEU A 110 -20.85 7.23 -3.58
CA LEU A 110 -21.98 7.83 -2.88
C LEU A 110 -23.34 7.41 -3.47
N ASP A 111 -23.38 7.21 -4.78
CA ASP A 111 -24.57 6.89 -5.56
C ASP A 111 -24.85 5.38 -5.66
N GLY A 112 -23.88 4.55 -5.30
CA GLY A 112 -23.96 3.09 -5.37
C GLY A 112 -24.10 2.56 -6.80
N ILE A 113 -23.73 3.36 -7.81
CA ILE A 113 -23.79 2.93 -9.21
C ILE A 113 -22.73 1.84 -9.43
N PRO A 114 -23.11 0.66 -9.95
CA PRO A 114 -22.15 -0.39 -10.29
C PRO A 114 -21.08 0.10 -11.28
N LEU A 115 -19.85 -0.37 -11.09
CA LEU A 115 -18.72 -0.06 -11.98
C LEU A 115 -18.88 -0.63 -13.40
N ALA A 116 -19.82 -1.56 -13.60
CA ALA A 116 -20.35 -2.06 -14.86
C ALA A 116 -21.64 -2.86 -14.59
#